data_AF-Q99IT9-F1
#
_entry.id   AF-Q99IT9-F1
#
_cell.length_a   1.000
_cell.length_b   1.000
_cell.length_c   1.000
_cell.angle_alpha   90.00
_cell.angle_beta   90.00
_cell.angle_gamma   90.00
#
_symmetry.space_group_name_H-M   'P 1'
#
loop_
_entity.id
_entity.type
_entity.pdbx_description
1 polymer ?
#
loop_
_entity_poly.entity_id
_entity_poly.type
_entity_poly.pdbx_seq_one_letter_code
_entity_poly.pdbx_strand_id
1 'polypeptide(L)'
;MRRLEVWSIIQSAAVVLGCAAVGASLAKVAGGESGDGPVLALGGAVVGLVAVAIGYIVRGPASALERRSGPRKLLGLRIMAVGFIFAVVGWLIAVYVSGVAGYWIAVLGVLGGGVGVLVHIVNLMAPGNR
;
A
#
# COMPACT_ATOMS: atom_id res chain seq x y z
N MET A 1 2.59 7.02 -27.20
CA MET A 1 2.11 5.73 -26.64
C MET A 1 3.16 5.01 -25.77
N ARG A 2 4.42 4.83 -26.19
CA ARG A 2 5.46 4.12 -25.39
C ARG A 2 5.73 4.61 -23.95
N ARG A 3 5.62 5.91 -23.65
CA ARG A 3 5.88 6.40 -22.26
C ARG A 3 4.86 5.91 -21.24
N LEU A 4 3.59 5.75 -21.62
CA LEU A 4 2.53 5.35 -20.69
C LEU A 4 2.63 3.87 -20.29
N GLU A 5 3.13 3.01 -21.18
CA GLU A 5 3.34 1.59 -20.92
C GLU A 5 4.52 1.37 -19.96
N VAL A 6 5.62 2.11 -20.15
CA VAL A 6 6.81 2.03 -19.28
C VAL A 6 6.46 2.41 -17.85
N TRP A 7 5.68 3.48 -17.63
CA TRP A 7 5.26 3.87 -16.28
C TRP A 7 4.38 2.83 -15.60
N SER A 8 3.46 2.19 -16.34
CA SER A 8 2.60 1.13 -15.82
C SER A 8 3.40 -0.11 -15.41
N ILE A 9 4.43 -0.46 -16.19
CA ILE A 9 5.34 -1.57 -15.88
C ILE A 9 6.13 -1.27 -14.61
N ILE A 10 6.69 -0.06 -14.49
CA ILE A 10 7.45 0.37 -13.30
C ILE A 10 6.58 0.31 -12.04
N GLN A 11 5.34 0.83 -12.11
CA GLN A 11 4.41 0.78 -10.98
C GLN A 11 4.07 -0.66 -10.57
N SER A 12 3.84 -1.54 -11.55
CA SER A 12 3.53 -2.94 -11.28
C SER A 12 4.72 -3.67 -10.66
N ALA A 13 5.92 -3.46 -11.19
CA ALA A 13 7.15 -3.99 -10.62
C ALA A 13 7.39 -3.48 -9.20
N ALA A 14 7.14 -2.20 -8.93
CA ALA A 14 7.27 -1.62 -7.59
C ALA A 14 6.34 -2.28 -6.57
N VAL A 15 5.09 -2.58 -6.95
CA VAL A 15 4.13 -3.29 -6.07
C VAL A 15 4.63 -4.70 -5.78
N VAL A 16 5.03 -5.45 -6.81
CA VAL A 16 5.52 -6.83 -6.66
C VAL A 16 6.77 -6.89 -5.78
N LEU A 17 7.75 -6.03 -6.04
CA LEU A 17 8.99 -5.94 -5.25
C LEU A 17 8.71 -5.48 -3.82
N GLY A 18 7.80 -4.52 -3.64
CA GLY A 18 7.37 -4.07 -2.31
C GLY A 18 6.74 -5.20 -1.50
N CYS A 19 5.81 -5.97 -2.08
CA CYS A 19 5.20 -7.10 -1.40
C CYS A 19 6.21 -8.23 -1.13
N ALA A 20 7.14 -8.48 -2.04
CA ALA A 20 8.24 -9.43 -1.82
C ALA A 20 9.14 -9.01 -0.65
N ALA A 21 9.48 -7.73 -0.56
CA ALA A 21 10.25 -7.17 0.55
C ALA A 21 9.51 -7.28 1.89
N VAL A 22 8.18 -7.07 1.90
CA VAL A 22 7.35 -7.29 3.08
C VAL A 22 7.35 -8.77 3.48
N GLY A 23 7.17 -9.69 2.55
CA GLY A 23 7.26 -11.13 2.81
C GLY A 23 8.62 -11.54 3.40
N ALA A 24 9.72 -11.05 2.81
CA ALA A 24 11.07 -11.27 3.32
C ALA A 24 11.28 -10.69 4.73
N SER A 25 10.65 -9.53 5.03
CA SER A 25 10.77 -8.88 6.33
C SER A 25 10.12 -9.69 7.45
N LEU A 26 9.03 -10.39 7.15
CA LEU A 26 8.34 -11.27 8.10
C LEU A 26 9.23 -12.45 8.49
N ALA A 27 9.95 -13.04 7.53
CA ALA A 27 10.91 -14.11 7.80
C ALA A 27 12.03 -13.65 8.75
N LYS A 28 12.54 -12.42 8.54
CA LYS A 28 13.59 -11.83 9.37
C LYS A 28 13.11 -11.55 10.80
N VAL A 29 11.88 -11.06 10.97
CA VAL A 29 11.29 -10.78 12.29
C VAL A 29 10.91 -12.06 13.02
N ALA A 30 10.51 -13.12 12.31
CA ALA A 30 10.16 -14.41 12.90
C ALA A 30 11.36 -15.21 13.42
N GLY A 31 12.59 -14.70 13.30
CA GLY A 31 13.80 -15.39 13.75
C GLY A 31 14.16 -16.61 12.90
N GLY A 32 13.75 -16.65 11.64
CA GLY A 32 13.97 -17.80 10.76
C GLY A 32 15.47 -18.04 10.49
N GLU A 33 16.08 -18.94 11.26
CA GLU A 33 17.47 -19.39 11.08
C GLU A 33 17.65 -20.43 9.94
N SER A 34 16.61 -20.78 9.19
CA SER A 34 16.72 -21.82 8.15
C SER A 34 15.79 -21.58 6.97
N GLY A 35 16.31 -21.09 5.84
CA GLY A 35 15.73 -21.29 4.50
C GLY A 35 14.38 -20.63 4.13
N ASP A 36 13.61 -20.12 5.08
CA ASP A 36 12.23 -19.65 4.83
C ASP A 36 12.14 -18.23 4.24
N GLY A 37 13.23 -17.46 4.31
CA GLY A 37 13.31 -16.10 3.77
C GLY A 37 12.92 -16.02 2.28
N PRO A 38 13.56 -16.81 1.40
CA PRO A 38 13.18 -16.92 -0.01
C PRO A 38 11.72 -17.34 -0.24
N VAL A 39 11.20 -18.27 0.56
CA VAL A 39 9.82 -18.77 0.42
C VAL A 39 8.80 -17.68 0.75
N LEU A 40 9.00 -16.96 1.85
CA LEU A 40 8.12 -15.86 2.24
C LEU A 40 8.26 -14.65 1.31
N ALA A 41 9.46 -14.39 0.78
CA ALA A 41 9.67 -13.37 -0.24
C ALA A 41 8.91 -13.70 -1.54
N LEU A 42 8.97 -14.96 -1.98
CA LEU A 42 8.21 -15.45 -3.13
C LEU A 42 6.70 -15.37 -2.87
N GLY A 43 6.23 -15.78 -1.69
CA GLY A 43 4.84 -15.61 -1.27
C GLY A 43 4.39 -14.15 -1.35
N GLY A 44 5.22 -13.23 -0.84
CA GLY A 44 5.00 -11.79 -0.97
C GLY A 44 4.93 -11.32 -2.43
N ALA A 45 5.83 -11.78 -3.30
CA ALA A 45 5.81 -11.45 -4.73
C ALA A 45 4.52 -11.93 -5.42
N VAL A 46 4.05 -13.14 -5.10
CA VAL A 46 2.79 -13.70 -5.62
C VAL A 46 1.60 -12.85 -5.18
N VAL A 47 1.54 -12.44 -3.91
CA VAL A 47 0.50 -11.53 -3.42
C VAL A 47 0.54 -10.20 -4.16
N GLY A 48 1.74 -9.65 -4.42
CA GLY A 48 1.91 -8.44 -5.21
C GLY A 48 1.39 -8.58 -6.65
N LEU A 49 1.67 -9.70 -7.31
CA LEU A 49 1.16 -9.99 -8.65
C LEU A 49 -0.37 -10.09 -8.68
N VAL A 50 -0.97 -10.76 -7.70
CA VAL A 50 -2.42 -10.86 -7.55
C VAL A 50 -3.02 -9.47 -7.33
N ALA A 51 -2.42 -8.64 -6.48
CA ALA A 51 -2.87 -7.27 -6.25
C ALA A 51 -2.82 -6.42 -7.53
N VAL A 52 -1.75 -6.53 -8.33
CA VAL A 52 -1.65 -5.87 -9.64
C VAL A 52 -2.73 -6.37 -10.60
N ALA A 53 -2.97 -7.69 -10.66
CA ALA A 53 -3.99 -8.28 -11.53
C ALA A 53 -5.40 -7.79 -11.15
N ILE A 54 -5.74 -7.78 -9.86
CA ILE A 54 -7.00 -7.22 -9.36
C ILE A 54 -7.10 -5.73 -9.71
N GLY A 55 -6.03 -4.97 -9.47
CA GLY A 55 -5.98 -3.55 -9.82
C GLY A 55 -6.25 -3.30 -11.30
N TYR A 56 -5.73 -4.15 -12.19
CA TYR A 56 -5.98 -4.07 -13.63
C TYR A 56 -7.43 -4.38 -13.99
N ILE A 57 -8.01 -5.44 -13.41
CA ILE A 57 -9.41 -5.84 -13.63
C ILE A 57 -10.37 -4.75 -13.14
N VAL A 58 -10.10 -4.16 -11.98
CA VAL A 58 -10.99 -3.20 -11.31
C VAL A 58 -10.76 -1.76 -11.81
N ARG A 59 -9.71 -1.48 -12.59
CA ARG A 59 -9.38 -0.12 -13.08
C ARG A 59 -10.53 0.55 -13.82
N GLY A 60 -11.22 -0.18 -14.69
CA GLY A 60 -12.37 0.33 -15.44
C GLY A 60 -13.51 0.78 -14.52
N PRO A 61 -14.09 -0.16 -13.74
CA PRO A 61 -15.13 0.16 -12.75
C PRO A 61 -14.72 1.24 -11.73
N ALA A 62 -13.48 1.22 -11.24
CA ALA A 62 -12.97 2.20 -10.28
C ALA A 62 -12.94 3.60 -10.89
N SER A 63 -12.46 3.74 -12.13
CA SER A 63 -12.44 5.04 -12.82
C SER A 63 -13.84 5.59 -13.10
N ALA A 64 -14.83 4.70 -13.32
CA ALA A 64 -16.22 5.08 -13.43
C ALA A 64 -16.81 5.53 -12.09
N LEU A 65 -16.39 4.89 -10.99
CA LEU A 65 -16.75 5.28 -9.63
C LEU A 65 -16.18 6.66 -9.27
N GLU A 66 -14.90 6.94 -9.59
CA GLU A 66 -14.28 8.25 -9.35
C GLU A 66 -14.99 9.38 -10.10
N ARG A 67 -15.53 9.12 -11.30
CA ARG A 67 -16.30 10.12 -12.06
C ARG A 67 -17.68 10.40 -11.45
N ARG A 68 -18.29 9.40 -10.79
CA ARG A 68 -19.63 9.51 -10.19
C ARG A 68 -19.59 9.96 -8.72
N SER A 69 -18.49 9.73 -8.03
CA SER A 69 -18.32 10.14 -6.63
C SER A 69 -17.60 11.48 -6.56
N GLY A 70 -18.19 12.45 -5.84
CA GLY A 70 -17.57 13.77 -5.68
C GLY A 70 -16.14 13.65 -5.10
N PRO A 71 -15.17 14.48 -5.54
CA PRO A 71 -13.74 14.32 -5.22
C PRO A 71 -13.42 14.28 -3.72
N ARG A 72 -14.31 14.82 -2.88
CA ARG A 72 -14.18 14.76 -1.41
C ARG A 72 -14.43 13.36 -0.83
N LYS A 73 -15.30 12.53 -1.41
CA LYS A 73 -15.62 11.19 -0.87
C LYS A 73 -14.41 10.24 -0.90
N LEU A 74 -13.52 10.41 -1.88
CA LEU A 74 -12.33 9.57 -2.06
C LEU A 74 -11.08 10.11 -1.36
N LEU A 75 -11.13 11.35 -0.86
CA LEU A 75 -9.98 12.00 -0.24
C LEU A 75 -9.50 11.25 1.03
N GLY A 76 -10.44 10.81 1.89
CA GLY A 76 -10.09 10.03 3.08
C GLY A 76 -9.44 8.69 2.75
N LEU A 77 -9.92 8.01 1.69
CA LEU A 77 -9.34 6.75 1.23
C LEU A 77 -7.90 6.95 0.69
N ARG A 78 -7.65 8.06 -0.02
CA ARG A 78 -6.31 8.40 -0.52
C ARG A 78 -5.35 8.70 0.63
N ILE A 79 -5.77 9.46 1.63
CA ILE A 79 -4.94 9.73 2.83
C ILE A 79 -4.63 8.42 3.57
N MET A 80 -5.64 7.55 3.72
CA MET A 80 -5.48 6.24 4.33
C MET A 80 -4.44 5.38 3.58
N ALA A 81 -4.52 5.32 2.25
CA ALA A 81 -3.59 4.58 1.43
C ALA A 81 -2.15 5.12 1.53
N VAL A 82 -1.99 6.45 1.53
CA VAL A 82 -0.67 7.08 1.72
C VAL A 82 -0.10 6.76 3.11
N GLY A 83 -0.91 6.90 4.17
CA GLY A 83 -0.49 6.54 5.53
C GLY A 83 -0.06 5.09 5.66
N PHE A 84 -0.82 4.16 5.06
CA PHE A 84 -0.46 2.74 5.01
C PHE A 84 0.88 2.50 4.31
N ILE A 85 1.15 3.18 3.19
CA ILE A 85 2.45 3.07 2.49
C ILE A 85 3.59 3.53 3.40
N PHE A 86 3.44 4.67 4.08
CA PHE A 86 4.46 5.14 5.04
C PHE A 86 4.65 4.15 6.20
N ALA A 87 3.57 3.52 6.68
CA ALA A 87 3.66 2.50 7.73
C ALA A 87 4.48 1.29 7.28
N VAL A 88 4.22 0.78 6.07
CA VAL A 88 4.95 -0.35 5.48
C VAL A 88 6.41 0.02 5.19
N VAL A 89 6.68 1.20 4.67
CA VAL A 89 8.05 1.69 4.43
C VAL A 89 8.81 1.83 5.76
N GLY A 90 8.18 2.42 6.79
CA GLY A 90 8.76 2.52 8.12
C GLY A 90 9.08 1.16 8.72
N TRP A 91 8.17 0.18 8.58
CA TRP A 91 8.41 -1.20 8.97
C TRP A 91 9.64 -1.80 8.27
N LEU A 92 9.74 -1.67 6.94
CA LEU A 92 10.89 -2.19 6.20
C LEU A 92 12.20 -1.53 6.64
N ILE A 93 12.20 -0.21 6.88
CA ILE A 93 13.37 0.51 7.43
C ILE A 93 13.72 -0.02 8.82
N ALA A 94 12.72 -0.27 9.68
CA ALA A 94 12.93 -0.78 11.04
C ALA A 94 13.61 -2.15 11.01
N VAL A 95 13.18 -3.01 10.09
CA VAL A 95 13.67 -4.39 9.95
C VAL A 95 15.05 -4.45 9.29
N TYR A 96 15.32 -3.62 8.28
CA TYR A 96 16.54 -3.74 7.45
C TYR A 96 17.63 -2.70 7.71
N VAL A 97 17.30 -1.54 8.28
CA VAL A 97 18.23 -0.39 8.34
C VAL A 97 18.41 0.11 9.76
N SER A 98 17.34 0.58 10.41
CA SER A 98 17.39 1.18 11.74
C SER A 98 16.05 1.04 12.44
N GLY A 99 16.02 0.28 13.53
CA GLY A 99 14.82 0.05 14.34
C GLY A 99 14.20 1.35 14.84
N VAL A 100 15.01 2.30 15.32
CA VAL A 100 14.52 3.57 15.87
C VAL A 100 13.93 4.47 14.79
N ALA A 101 14.65 4.68 13.68
CA ALA A 101 14.16 5.55 12.61
C ALA A 101 12.92 4.94 11.92
N GLY A 102 12.95 3.63 11.64
CA GLY A 102 11.84 2.93 11.04
C GLY A 102 10.60 2.91 11.92
N TYR A 103 10.75 2.73 13.23
CA TYR A 103 9.65 2.80 14.19
C TYR A 103 8.90 4.14 14.10
N TRP A 104 9.61 5.27 14.16
CA TRP A 104 8.97 6.59 14.11
C TRP A 104 8.27 6.86 12.77
N ILE A 105 8.89 6.45 11.65
CA ILE A 105 8.26 6.54 10.33
C ILE A 105 6.99 5.68 10.29
N ALA A 106 7.04 4.47 10.84
CA ALA A 106 5.89 3.57 10.88
C ALA A 106 4.73 4.17 11.71
N VAL A 107 5.03 4.73 12.88
CA VAL A 107 4.07 5.41 13.75
C VAL A 107 3.41 6.59 13.02
N LEU A 108 4.20 7.43 12.36
CA LEU A 108 3.65 8.55 11.57
C LEU A 108 2.74 8.06 10.44
N GLY A 109 3.11 6.96 9.77
CA GLY A 109 2.27 6.32 8.76
C GLY A 109 0.94 5.83 9.31
N VAL A 110 0.95 5.13 10.44
CA VAL A 110 -0.27 4.64 11.12
C VAL A 110 -1.17 5.79 11.57
N LEU A 111 -0.58 6.83 12.19
CA LEU A 111 -1.34 8.01 12.62
C LEU A 111 -1.96 8.75 11.42
N GLY A 112 -1.19 8.96 10.35
CA GLY A 112 -1.70 9.55 9.11
C GLY A 112 -2.81 8.72 8.47
N GLY A 113 -2.67 7.39 8.49
CA GLY A 113 -3.70 6.46 8.04
C GLY A 113 -4.99 6.59 8.86
N GLY A 114 -4.87 6.69 10.18
CA GLY A 114 -5.97 6.94 11.11
C GLY A 114 -6.70 8.26 10.84
N VAL A 115 -5.95 9.34 10.55
CA VAL A 115 -6.55 10.61 10.09
C VAL A 115 -7.34 10.41 8.79
N GLY A 116 -6.82 9.60 7.86
CA GLY A 116 -7.54 9.23 6.63
C GLY A 116 -8.87 8.53 6.89
N VAL A 117 -8.93 7.61 7.86
CA VAL A 117 -10.18 6.96 8.29
C VAL A 117 -11.17 7.98 8.83
N LEU A 118 -10.74 8.87 9.72
CA LEU A 118 -11.60 9.92 10.28
C LEU A 118 -12.19 10.81 9.18
N VAL A 119 -11.34 11.28 8.26
CA VAL A 119 -11.76 12.11 7.12
C VAL A 119 -12.72 11.35 6.21
N HIS A 120 -12.49 10.05 5.99
CA HIS A 120 -13.38 9.22 5.19
C HIS A 120 -14.78 9.12 5.83
N ILE A 121 -14.84 8.84 7.13
CA ILE A 121 -16.09 8.74 7.89
C ILE A 121 -16.85 10.07 7.87
N VAL A 122 -16.18 11.19 8.14
CA VAL A 122 -16.79 12.53 8.10
C VAL A 122 -17.36 12.85 6.71
N ASN A 123 -16.61 12.53 5.64
CA ASN A 123 -17.06 12.78 4.27
C ASN A 123 -18.22 11.87 3.83
N LEU A 124 -18.38 10.69 4.43
CA LEU A 124 -19.53 9.83 4.20
C LEU A 124 -20.78 10.35 4.91
N MET A 125 -20.63 10.96 6.09
CA MET A 125 -21.74 11.46 6.90
C MET A 125 -22.20 12.88 6.53
N ALA A 126 -21.41 13.63 5.75
CA ALA A 126 -21.77 14.98 5.31
C ALA A 126 -23.05 14.98 4.43
N PRO A 127 -24.17 15.58 4.88
CA PRO A 127 -25.40 15.65 4.09
C PRO A 127 -25.21 16.66 2.95
N GLY A 128 -25.32 16.21 1.69
CA GLY A 128 -25.30 17.10 0.52
C GLY A 128 -24.60 16.58 -0.74
N ASN A 129 -23.87 15.47 -0.70
CA ASN A 129 -23.20 14.91 -1.89
C ASN A 129 -24.01 13.77 -2.54
N ARG A 130 -25.26 14.06 -2.92
CA ARG A 130 -26.00 13.26 -3.93
C ARG A 130 -25.74 13.87 -5.30
#